data_AF-A0A2T6L9N4-F1
#
_entry.id   AF-A0A2T6L9N4-F1
#
_cell.length_a   1.000
_cell.length_b   1.000
_cell.length_c   1.000
_cell.angle_alpha   90.00
_cell.angle_beta   90.00
_cell.angle_gamma   90.00
#
_symmetry.space_group_name_H-M   'P 1'
#
loop_
_entity.id
_entity.type
_entity.pdbx_description
1 polymer ?
#
loop_
_entity_poly.entity_id
_entity_poly.type
_entity_poly.pdbx_seq_one_letter_code
_entity_poly.pdbx_strand_id
1 'polypeptide(L)'
;MEQREHDAEEPETTRWTQSTVYPDMWVDPDDDPRETDTPIDDERGTLLEYLRYYRLTLELKCAGLDAEQLARRSAPPSTMSLLGLVRHLASGERHLRRVMTGEDAPELYRTDEDREGDWTGAVADPAVAADAWRQWHTEMEATDRYLAGVSDLGTWNVGVSDFGPDGADLQLRDAVLGQIVEYARHCGHADILRERIDGRVGQ
;
A
#
# COMPACT_ATOMS: atom_id res chain seq x y z
N MET A 1 -41.98 -37.15 -14.07
CA MET A 1 -41.52 -35.77 -14.29
C MET A 1 -41.23 -35.22 -12.89
N GLU A 2 -40.06 -35.55 -12.35
CA GLU A 2 -39.64 -35.14 -11.02
C GLU A 2 -39.20 -33.68 -11.07
N GLN A 3 -39.89 -32.82 -10.33
CA GLN A 3 -39.42 -31.48 -9.99
C GLN A 3 -38.33 -31.64 -8.93
N ARG A 4 -37.11 -31.25 -9.29
CA ARG A 4 -36.04 -31.01 -8.31
C ARG A 4 -36.25 -29.61 -7.74
N GLU A 5 -36.73 -29.54 -6.50
CA GLU A 5 -36.54 -28.36 -5.66
C GLU A 5 -35.05 -28.29 -5.31
N HIS A 6 -34.44 -27.15 -5.63
CA HIS A 6 -33.06 -26.86 -5.30
C HIS A 6 -33.00 -25.44 -4.73
N ASP A 7 -33.78 -25.20 -3.68
CA ASP A 7 -33.62 -24.03 -2.82
C ASP A 7 -32.52 -24.36 -1.80
N ALA A 8 -31.28 -24.32 -2.26
CA ALA A 8 -30.17 -24.05 -1.37
C ALA A 8 -30.02 -22.53 -1.36
N GLU A 9 -30.59 -21.87 -0.34
CA GLU A 9 -30.20 -20.50 0.02
C GLU A 9 -28.68 -20.51 0.20
N GLU A 10 -27.96 -19.94 -0.77
CA GLU A 10 -26.56 -19.62 -0.58
C GLU A 10 -26.48 -18.73 0.67
N PRO A 11 -25.60 -19.04 1.64
CA PRO A 11 -25.48 -18.21 2.83
C PRO A 11 -25.13 -16.79 2.38
N GLU A 12 -26.02 -15.84 2.66
CA GLU A 12 -25.74 -14.42 2.42
C GLU A 12 -24.40 -14.08 3.08
N THR A 13 -23.45 -13.67 2.25
CA THR A 13 -22.14 -13.23 2.74
C THR A 13 -22.36 -11.94 3.50
N THR A 14 -22.41 -12.03 4.83
CA THR A 14 -22.47 -10.84 5.69
C THR A 14 -21.15 -10.09 5.55
N ARG A 15 -21.17 -9.00 4.78
CA ARG A 15 -20.03 -8.11 4.60
C ARG A 15 -19.87 -7.28 5.88
N TRP A 16 -18.72 -7.37 6.52
CA TRP A 16 -18.45 -6.62 7.74
C TRP A 16 -17.80 -5.29 7.33
N THR A 17 -18.41 -4.17 7.69
CA THR A 17 -17.87 -2.81 7.48
C THR A 17 -18.02 -1.99 8.76
N GLN A 18 -17.20 -0.93 8.93
CA GLN A 18 -17.33 -0.03 10.08
C GLN A 18 -18.30 1.13 9.80
N SER A 19 -18.58 1.43 8.53
CA SER A 19 -19.59 2.43 8.19
C SER A 19 -20.97 1.94 8.62
N THR A 20 -21.62 2.70 9.50
CA THR A 20 -22.99 2.41 9.93
C THR A 20 -24.03 2.94 8.93
N VAL A 21 -23.59 3.80 8.01
CA VAL A 21 -24.43 4.47 7.01
C VAL A 21 -24.42 3.71 5.68
N TYR A 22 -23.25 3.21 5.25
CA TYR A 22 -23.08 2.51 3.98
C TYR A 22 -22.43 1.14 4.20
N PRO A 23 -23.17 0.02 4.00
CA PRO A 23 -22.68 -1.32 4.37
C PRO A 23 -21.50 -1.83 3.52
N ASP A 24 -21.14 -1.12 2.46
CA ASP A 24 -20.00 -1.38 1.57
C ASP A 24 -18.80 -0.45 1.78
N MET A 25 -18.90 0.56 2.66
CA MET A 25 -17.82 1.53 2.91
C MET A 25 -16.95 1.13 4.10
N TRP A 26 -15.64 1.36 4.00
CA TRP A 26 -14.70 0.96 5.05
C TRP A 26 -14.91 1.74 6.35
N VAL A 27 -15.10 3.05 6.22
CA VAL A 27 -15.39 4.04 7.27
C VAL A 27 -16.59 4.86 6.86
N ASP A 28 -17.21 5.55 7.82
CA ASP A 28 -18.23 6.54 7.50
C ASP A 28 -17.61 7.65 6.62
N PRO A 29 -18.23 8.06 5.51
CA PRO A 29 -17.70 9.14 4.67
C PRO A 29 -17.42 10.43 5.43
N ASP A 30 -18.22 10.74 6.46
CA ASP A 30 -18.02 11.95 7.27
C ASP A 30 -16.77 11.85 8.17
N ASP A 31 -16.25 10.63 8.39
CA ASP A 31 -15.08 10.32 9.21
C ASP A 31 -13.89 9.78 8.38
N ASP A 32 -13.99 9.76 7.04
CA ASP A 32 -12.96 9.17 6.19
C ASP A 32 -11.75 10.10 6.05
N PRO A 33 -10.57 9.77 6.62
CA PRO A 33 -9.41 10.65 6.60
C PRO A 33 -8.84 10.85 5.19
N ARG A 34 -9.30 10.07 4.22
CA ARG A 34 -8.91 10.18 2.82
C ARG A 34 -9.64 11.30 2.10
N GLU A 35 -10.81 11.70 2.56
CA GLU A 35 -11.54 12.82 1.98
C GLU A 35 -10.92 14.15 2.43
N THR A 36 -10.89 15.12 1.51
CA THR A 36 -10.39 16.47 1.79
C THR A 36 -11.32 17.51 1.18
N ASP A 37 -11.72 18.49 2.00
CA ASP A 37 -12.51 19.63 1.54
C ASP A 37 -11.68 20.66 0.78
N THR A 38 -10.35 20.46 0.70
CA THR A 38 -9.44 21.42 0.06
C THR A 38 -9.47 21.21 -1.45
N PRO A 39 -9.88 22.22 -2.25
CA PRO A 39 -9.82 22.13 -3.70
C PRO A 39 -8.38 21.95 -4.17
N ILE A 40 -8.17 20.99 -5.06
CA ILE A 40 -6.89 20.74 -5.71
C ILE A 40 -7.01 21.22 -7.15
N ASP A 41 -6.21 22.22 -7.51
CA ASP A 41 -6.31 22.94 -8.76
C ASP A 41 -5.08 22.81 -9.67
N ASP A 42 -4.02 22.11 -9.22
CA ASP A 42 -2.82 21.85 -10.00
C ASP A 42 -2.39 20.36 -10.06
N GLU A 43 -1.50 20.06 -11.02
CA GLU A 43 -0.98 18.70 -11.25
C GLU A 43 -0.25 18.16 -10.01
N ARG A 44 0.50 19.03 -9.32
CA ARG A 44 1.29 18.64 -8.15
C ARG A 44 0.40 18.24 -6.99
N GLY A 45 -0.56 19.10 -6.63
CA GLY A 45 -1.53 18.81 -5.60
C GLY A 45 -2.28 17.52 -5.90
N THR A 46 -2.62 17.28 -7.17
CA THR A 46 -3.29 16.04 -7.59
C THR A 46 -2.42 14.81 -7.29
N LEU A 47 -1.15 14.80 -7.72
CA LEU A 47 -0.25 13.66 -7.47
C LEU A 47 -0.03 13.43 -5.96
N LEU A 48 0.23 14.50 -5.21
CA LEU A 48 0.49 14.39 -3.77
C LEU A 48 -0.75 13.91 -3.01
N GLU A 49 -1.94 14.34 -3.42
CA GLU A 49 -3.18 13.89 -2.83
C GLU A 49 -3.45 12.42 -3.11
N TYR A 50 -3.30 11.95 -4.35
CA TYR A 50 -3.47 10.52 -4.64
C TYR A 50 -2.45 9.65 -3.89
N LEU A 51 -1.21 10.13 -3.73
CA LEU A 51 -0.21 9.43 -2.92
C LEU A 51 -0.63 9.36 -1.45
N ARG A 52 -1.10 10.48 -0.87
CA ARG A 52 -1.66 10.54 0.48
C ARG A 52 -2.85 9.60 0.65
N TYR A 53 -3.80 9.64 -0.29
CA TYR A 53 -5.02 8.83 -0.29
C TYR A 53 -4.71 7.33 -0.19
N TYR A 54 -3.77 6.82 -0.99
CA TYR A 54 -3.48 5.38 -0.96
C TYR A 54 -2.58 4.96 0.21
N ARG A 55 -1.72 5.85 0.73
CA ARG A 55 -1.03 5.60 2.01
C ARG A 55 -2.03 5.43 3.15
N LEU A 56 -2.99 6.34 3.27
CA LEU A 56 -4.09 6.23 4.25
C LEU A 56 -4.97 5.00 4.01
N THR A 57 -5.22 4.66 2.74
CA THR A 57 -5.96 3.43 2.41
C THR A 57 -5.23 2.22 2.97
N LEU A 58 -3.91 2.09 2.80
CA LEU A 58 -3.14 0.98 3.37
C LEU A 58 -3.25 0.93 4.91
N GLU A 59 -3.14 2.08 5.59
CA GLU A 59 -3.33 2.17 7.05
C GLU A 59 -4.69 1.63 7.47
N LEU A 60 -5.75 2.09 6.80
CA LEU A 60 -7.11 1.63 7.02
C LEU A 60 -7.22 0.12 6.82
N LYS A 61 -6.66 -0.44 5.74
CA LYS A 61 -6.66 -1.90 5.48
C LYS A 61 -5.91 -2.71 6.52
N CYS A 62 -4.98 -2.12 7.25
CA CYS A 62 -4.25 -2.80 8.32
C CYS A 62 -4.84 -2.53 9.72
N ALA A 63 -5.75 -1.56 9.86
CA ALA A 63 -6.26 -1.11 11.15
C ALA A 63 -6.99 -2.22 11.92
N GLY A 64 -6.75 -2.28 13.23
CA GLY A 64 -7.42 -3.20 14.15
C GLY A 64 -6.96 -4.67 14.04
N LEU A 65 -5.87 -4.95 13.33
CA LEU A 65 -5.29 -6.29 13.23
C LEU A 65 -4.11 -6.47 14.19
N ASP A 66 -3.98 -7.67 14.75
CA ASP A 66 -2.79 -8.08 15.48
C ASP A 66 -1.67 -8.58 14.53
N ALA A 67 -0.49 -8.89 15.09
CA ALA A 67 0.65 -9.34 14.32
C ALA A 67 0.41 -10.68 13.60
N GLU A 68 -0.41 -11.58 14.15
CA GLU A 68 -0.73 -12.86 13.52
C GLU A 68 -1.62 -12.65 12.29
N GLN A 69 -2.63 -11.79 12.41
CA GLN A 69 -3.51 -11.41 11.31
C GLN A 69 -2.74 -10.65 10.22
N LEU A 70 -1.88 -9.69 10.59
CA LEU A 70 -1.07 -8.95 9.62
C LEU A 70 -0.10 -9.85 8.84
N ALA A 71 0.50 -10.84 9.51
CA ALA A 71 1.45 -11.78 8.90
C ALA A 71 0.77 -12.94 8.14
N ARG A 72 -0.56 -13.09 8.25
CA ARG A 72 -1.29 -14.20 7.62
C ARG A 72 -1.18 -14.13 6.09
N ARG A 73 -0.75 -15.25 5.51
CA ARG A 73 -0.70 -15.46 4.06
C ARG A 73 -1.99 -16.12 3.61
N SER A 74 -2.82 -15.40 2.89
CA SER A 74 -4.21 -15.80 2.64
C SER A 74 -4.46 -16.47 1.28
N ALA A 75 -3.46 -16.53 0.39
CA ALA A 75 -3.63 -17.05 -0.97
C ALA A 75 -2.42 -17.88 -1.45
N PRO A 76 -2.26 -19.16 -1.03
CA PRO A 76 -1.21 -20.02 -1.57
C PRO A 76 -1.28 -20.13 -3.10
N PRO A 77 -0.13 -20.17 -3.81
CA PRO A 77 1.24 -20.25 -3.29
C PRO A 77 1.87 -18.89 -2.91
N SER A 78 1.11 -17.79 -2.97
CA SER A 78 1.63 -16.45 -2.67
C SER A 78 2.15 -16.34 -1.23
N THR A 79 3.31 -15.71 -1.09
CA THR A 79 3.94 -15.37 0.20
C THR A 79 3.42 -14.05 0.78
N MET A 80 2.53 -13.36 0.06
CA MET A 80 2.03 -12.03 0.39
C MET A 80 1.13 -12.04 1.65
N SER A 81 1.40 -11.06 2.52
CA SER A 81 0.62 -10.74 3.72
C SER A 81 0.50 -9.22 3.84
N LEU A 82 -0.42 -8.73 4.68
CA LEU A 82 -0.56 -7.28 4.91
C LEU A 82 0.72 -6.69 5.51
N LEU A 83 1.38 -7.42 6.41
CA LEU A 83 2.68 -7.03 6.96
C LEU A 83 3.77 -6.96 5.88
N GLY A 84 3.76 -7.93 4.95
CA GLY A 84 4.66 -7.91 3.80
C GLY A 84 4.41 -6.70 2.90
N LEU A 85 3.14 -6.32 2.66
CA LEU A 85 2.80 -5.13 1.87
C LEU A 85 3.35 -3.85 2.51
N VAL A 86 3.23 -3.69 3.83
CA VAL A 86 3.79 -2.52 4.55
C VAL A 86 5.31 -2.43 4.35
N ARG A 87 6.01 -3.56 4.48
CA ARG A 87 7.47 -3.62 4.25
C ARG A 87 7.87 -3.34 2.81
N HIS A 88 7.11 -3.89 1.88
CA HIS A 88 7.32 -3.68 0.46
C HIS A 88 7.16 -2.19 0.10
N LEU A 89 6.09 -1.55 0.56
CA LEU A 89 5.81 -0.15 0.27
C LEU A 89 6.78 0.80 0.99
N ALA A 90 7.29 0.45 2.19
CA ALA A 90 8.43 1.14 2.80
C ALA A 90 9.68 1.10 1.92
N SER A 91 9.94 -0.04 1.28
CA SER A 91 11.05 -0.17 0.34
C SER A 91 10.81 0.64 -0.94
N GLY A 92 9.56 0.73 -1.40
CA GLY A 92 9.15 1.59 -2.53
C GLY A 92 9.42 3.07 -2.27
N GLU A 93 9.03 3.58 -1.09
CA GLU A 93 9.31 4.96 -0.67
C GLU A 93 10.81 5.27 -0.70
N ARG A 94 11.63 4.40 -0.10
CA ARG A 94 13.10 4.51 -0.15
C ARG A 94 13.61 4.45 -1.59
N HIS A 95 13.08 3.54 -2.40
CA HIS A 95 13.49 3.36 -3.79
C HIS A 95 13.22 4.61 -4.62
N LEU A 96 12.03 5.22 -4.52
CA LEU A 96 11.73 6.49 -5.20
C LEU A 96 12.80 7.55 -4.87
N ARG A 97 13.14 7.71 -3.58
CA ARG A 97 14.17 8.68 -3.18
C ARG A 97 15.54 8.33 -3.74
N ARG A 98 15.95 7.06 -3.71
CA ARG A 98 17.23 6.59 -4.28
C ARG A 98 17.30 6.88 -5.77
N VAL A 99 16.26 6.57 -6.53
CA VAL A 99 16.17 6.86 -7.96
C VAL A 99 16.29 8.36 -8.19
N MET A 100 15.50 9.17 -7.48
CA MET A 100 15.49 10.61 -7.75
C MET A 100 16.77 11.34 -7.32
N THR A 101 17.38 10.96 -6.21
CA THR A 101 18.50 11.69 -5.59
C THR A 101 19.87 11.06 -5.84
N GLY A 102 19.93 9.80 -6.23
CA GLY A 102 21.18 9.02 -6.26
C GLY A 102 21.72 8.67 -4.87
N GLU A 103 20.91 8.79 -3.81
CA GLU A 103 21.31 8.43 -2.46
C GLU A 103 21.74 6.95 -2.36
N ASP A 104 22.91 6.72 -1.77
CA ASP A 104 23.40 5.39 -1.43
C ASP A 104 22.78 4.91 -0.10
N ALA A 105 21.49 4.60 -0.15
CA ALA A 105 20.76 3.99 0.96
C ALA A 105 20.61 2.49 0.73
N PRO A 106 21.00 1.62 1.69
CA PRO A 106 20.86 0.17 1.53
C PRO A 106 19.38 -0.23 1.45
N GLU A 107 19.10 -1.38 0.83
CA GLU A 107 17.77 -1.97 0.84
C GLU A 107 17.33 -2.30 2.27
N LEU A 108 16.04 -2.16 2.57
CA LEU A 108 15.51 -2.33 3.92
C LEU A 108 15.44 -3.79 4.35
N TYR A 109 14.92 -4.65 3.46
CA TYR A 109 14.56 -6.03 3.79
C TYR A 109 15.22 -7.06 2.88
N ARG A 110 15.75 -6.63 1.73
CA ARG A 110 16.29 -7.52 0.70
C ARG A 110 17.81 -7.59 0.80
N THR A 111 18.34 -8.79 0.56
CA THR A 111 19.78 -9.04 0.45
C THR A 111 20.06 -9.86 -0.81
N ASP A 112 21.34 -10.09 -1.11
CA ASP A 112 21.73 -10.97 -2.22
C ASP A 112 21.25 -12.42 -1.99
N GLU A 113 21.20 -12.86 -0.74
CA GLU A 113 20.72 -14.19 -0.35
C GLU A 113 19.19 -14.30 -0.27
N ASP A 114 18.49 -13.22 0.11
CA ASP A 114 17.03 -13.17 0.19
C ASP A 114 16.45 -11.95 -0.53
N ARG A 115 16.06 -12.15 -1.79
CA ARG A 115 15.44 -11.13 -2.64
C ARG A 115 13.97 -10.88 -2.33
N GLU A 116 13.35 -11.68 -1.48
CA GLU A 116 11.94 -11.59 -1.08
C GLU A 116 11.80 -11.32 0.43
N GLY A 117 12.84 -10.79 1.07
CA GLY A 117 12.91 -10.57 2.52
C GLY A 117 11.80 -9.69 3.10
N ASP A 118 11.21 -8.82 2.28
CA ASP A 118 10.00 -8.05 2.60
C ASP A 118 8.79 -8.96 2.86
N TRP A 119 8.69 -10.09 2.14
CA TRP A 119 7.60 -11.08 2.24
C TRP A 119 7.93 -12.27 3.15
N THR A 120 9.13 -12.85 3.01
CA THR A 120 9.55 -14.04 3.75
C THR A 120 9.75 -13.72 5.23
N GLY A 121 10.31 -12.53 5.52
CA GLY A 121 10.57 -12.04 6.87
C GLY A 121 9.35 -11.44 7.58
N ALA A 122 8.20 -11.29 6.90
CA ALA A 122 6.95 -10.77 7.47
C ALA A 122 6.26 -11.81 8.36
N VAL A 123 6.87 -12.10 9.50
CA VAL A 123 6.43 -13.14 10.46
C VAL A 123 5.48 -12.59 11.53
N ALA A 124 4.71 -13.48 12.16
CA ALA A 124 3.72 -13.18 13.21
C ALA A 124 4.38 -12.83 14.56
N ASP A 125 5.18 -11.75 14.57
CA ASP A 125 5.84 -11.22 15.77
C ASP A 125 5.48 -9.73 15.93
N PRO A 126 4.95 -9.31 17.09
CA PRO A 126 4.64 -7.90 17.36
C PRO A 126 5.80 -6.93 17.16
N ALA A 127 7.04 -7.34 17.47
CA ALA A 127 8.23 -6.50 17.27
C ALA A 127 8.53 -6.29 15.79
N VAL A 128 8.34 -7.33 14.98
CA VAL A 128 8.47 -7.31 13.50
C VAL A 128 7.40 -6.41 12.88
N ALA A 129 6.17 -6.47 13.38
CA ALA A 129 5.08 -5.60 12.95
C ALA A 129 5.35 -4.12 13.30
N ALA A 130 5.73 -3.85 14.55
CA ALA A 130 6.06 -2.50 15.01
C ALA A 130 7.27 -1.90 14.27
N ASP A 131 8.27 -2.72 13.93
CA ASP A 131 9.39 -2.32 13.10
C ASP A 131 8.96 -1.91 11.69
N ALA A 132 8.12 -2.72 11.04
CA ALA A 132 7.61 -2.41 9.70
C ALA A 132 6.86 -1.07 9.66
N TRP A 133 5.97 -0.81 10.63
CA TRP A 133 5.27 0.49 10.75
C TRP A 133 6.24 1.65 10.93
N ARG A 134 7.21 1.52 11.84
CA ARG A 134 8.19 2.58 12.09
C ARG A 134 9.01 2.88 10.84
N GLN A 135 9.48 1.85 10.14
CA GLN A 135 10.25 2.03 8.90
C GLN A 135 9.40 2.67 7.81
N TRP A 136 8.17 2.20 7.62
CA TRP A 136 7.27 2.77 6.62
C TRP A 136 7.00 4.26 6.85
N HIS A 137 6.65 4.66 8.08
CA HIS A 137 6.49 6.09 8.40
C HIS A 137 7.78 6.89 8.24
N THR A 138 8.93 6.34 8.64
CA THR A 138 10.23 7.01 8.48
C THR A 138 10.54 7.28 7.00
N GLU A 139 10.27 6.32 6.12
CA GLU A 139 10.48 6.49 4.68
C GLU A 139 9.45 7.44 4.06
N MET A 140 8.18 7.38 4.47
CA MET A 140 7.16 8.35 4.05
C MET A 140 7.58 9.79 4.41
N GLU A 141 7.98 10.04 5.66
CA GLU A 141 8.44 11.36 6.10
C GLU A 141 9.69 11.82 5.34
N ALA A 142 10.59 10.90 4.98
CA ALA A 142 11.74 11.20 4.14
C ALA A 142 11.33 11.56 2.70
N THR A 143 10.36 10.84 2.14
CA THR A 143 9.83 11.11 0.79
C THR A 143 9.13 12.46 0.78
N ASP A 144 8.30 12.75 1.78
CA ASP A 144 7.55 14.01 1.86
C ASP A 144 8.50 15.21 1.99
N ARG A 145 9.57 15.09 2.80
CA ARG A 145 10.62 16.12 2.89
C ARG A 145 11.32 16.33 1.55
N TYR A 146 11.64 15.25 0.83
CA TYR A 146 12.24 15.36 -0.50
C TYR A 146 11.30 16.06 -1.48
N LEU A 147 10.04 15.61 -1.57
CA LEU A 147 9.04 16.17 -2.47
C LEU A 147 8.81 17.65 -2.17
N ALA A 148 8.67 18.04 -0.90
CA ALA A 148 8.53 19.44 -0.49
C ALA A 148 9.73 20.33 -0.90
N GLY A 149 10.92 19.74 -1.02
CA GLY A 149 12.15 20.42 -1.43
C GLY A 149 12.30 20.61 -2.95
N VAL A 150 11.48 19.95 -3.78
CA VAL A 150 11.57 20.02 -5.26
C VAL A 150 10.33 20.69 -5.82
N SER A 151 10.50 21.85 -6.47
CA SER A 151 9.40 22.62 -7.04
C SER A 151 8.95 22.14 -8.43
N ASP A 152 9.88 21.65 -9.25
CA ASP A 152 9.60 21.27 -10.64
C ASP A 152 9.38 19.76 -10.79
N LEU A 153 8.16 19.36 -11.18
CA LEU A 153 7.82 17.96 -11.47
C LEU A 153 8.52 17.41 -12.72
N GLY A 154 9.09 18.28 -13.57
CA GLY A 154 9.96 17.92 -14.69
C GLY A 154 11.41 17.61 -14.30
N THR A 155 11.77 17.66 -13.01
CA THR A 155 13.13 17.34 -12.54
C THR A 155 13.47 15.90 -12.88
N TRP A 156 14.59 15.69 -13.58
CA TRP A 156 15.11 14.37 -13.92
C TRP A 156 15.79 13.70 -12.73
N ASN A 157 15.69 12.38 -12.66
CA ASN A 157 16.38 11.57 -11.67
C ASN A 157 17.91 11.68 -11.80
N VAL A 158 18.60 11.55 -10.65
CA VAL A 158 20.08 11.50 -10.60
C VAL A 158 20.58 10.06 -10.41
N GLY A 159 19.81 9.24 -9.70
CA GLY A 159 20.12 7.84 -9.43
C GLY A 159 19.69 6.92 -10.58
N VAL A 160 20.04 5.64 -10.45
CA VAL A 160 19.68 4.61 -11.42
C VAL A 160 18.23 4.21 -11.22
N SER A 161 17.44 4.28 -12.30
CA SER A 161 16.09 3.75 -12.33
C SER A 161 16.07 2.30 -12.82
N ASP A 162 15.30 1.46 -12.14
CA ASP A 162 15.00 0.11 -12.58
C ASP A 162 13.74 0.06 -13.47
N PHE A 163 13.09 1.20 -13.71
CA PHE A 163 11.94 1.35 -14.61
C PHE A 163 12.41 1.47 -16.07
N GLY A 164 12.60 0.34 -16.76
CA GLY A 164 12.99 0.29 -18.17
C GLY A 164 14.38 -0.32 -18.38
N PRO A 165 14.90 -0.36 -19.63
CA PRO A 165 16.24 -0.88 -19.89
C PRO A 165 17.30 0.04 -19.27
N ASP A 166 18.22 -0.54 -18.50
CA ASP A 166 19.49 0.04 -18.04
C ASP A 166 19.45 1.52 -17.57
N GLY A 167 18.79 1.80 -16.44
CA GLY A 167 18.92 3.11 -15.78
C GLY A 167 18.18 4.23 -16.49
N ALA A 168 16.92 4.00 -16.88
CA ALA A 168 16.15 4.95 -17.67
C ALA A 168 16.03 6.33 -17.00
N ASP A 169 16.17 7.38 -17.80
CA ASP A 169 15.84 8.75 -17.39
C ASP A 169 14.32 8.87 -17.20
N LEU A 170 13.89 9.33 -16.03
CA LEU A 170 12.50 9.63 -15.72
C LEU A 170 12.38 10.93 -14.93
N GLN A 171 11.26 11.60 -15.11
CA GLN A 171 10.99 12.84 -14.39
C GLN A 171 10.31 12.54 -13.06
N LEU A 172 10.40 13.47 -12.11
CA LEU A 172 9.78 13.36 -10.81
C LEU A 172 8.27 13.02 -10.89
N ARG A 173 7.56 13.58 -11.87
CA ARG A 173 6.14 13.23 -12.13
C ARG A 173 5.94 11.74 -12.37
N ASP A 174 6.83 11.10 -13.14
CA ASP A 174 6.73 9.70 -13.51
C ASP A 174 7.07 8.82 -12.29
N ALA A 175 8.05 9.24 -11.50
CA ALA A 175 8.42 8.56 -10.25
C ALA A 175 7.26 8.55 -9.25
N VAL A 176 6.64 9.70 -9.03
CA VAL A 176 5.51 9.85 -8.10
C VAL A 176 4.29 9.09 -8.61
N LEU A 177 3.99 9.18 -9.92
CA LEU A 177 2.91 8.39 -10.53
C LEU A 177 3.15 6.88 -10.39
N GLY A 178 4.39 6.42 -10.60
CA GLY A 178 4.77 5.03 -10.38
C GLY A 178 4.51 4.59 -8.94
N GLN A 179 4.90 5.40 -7.96
CA GLN A 179 4.65 5.11 -6.54
C GLN A 179 3.14 5.04 -6.23
N ILE A 180 2.34 5.95 -6.78
CA ILE A 180 0.87 5.92 -6.65
C ILE A 180 0.30 4.62 -7.22
N VAL A 181 0.76 4.20 -8.41
CA VAL A 181 0.31 2.96 -9.06
C VAL A 181 0.68 1.73 -8.24
N GLU A 182 1.89 1.69 -7.66
CA GLU A 182 2.29 0.60 -6.76
C GLU A 182 1.39 0.54 -5.53
N TYR A 183 1.15 1.68 -4.85
CA TYR A 183 0.22 1.72 -3.73
C TYR A 183 -1.20 1.28 -4.12
N ALA A 184 -1.76 1.81 -5.20
CA ALA A 184 -3.11 1.50 -5.65
C ALA A 184 -3.27 0.01 -5.97
N ARG A 185 -2.30 -0.58 -6.68
CA ARG A 185 -2.25 -2.02 -6.97
C ARG A 185 -2.23 -2.84 -5.68
N HIS A 186 -1.38 -2.47 -4.72
CA HIS A 186 -1.23 -3.21 -3.49
C HIS A 186 -2.40 -3.02 -2.50
N CYS A 187 -3.09 -1.88 -2.53
CA CYS A 187 -4.35 -1.71 -1.82
C CYS A 187 -5.42 -2.67 -2.34
N GLY A 188 -5.50 -2.89 -3.66
CA GLY A 188 -6.39 -3.91 -4.23
C GLY A 188 -6.04 -5.33 -3.77
N HIS A 189 -4.75 -5.65 -3.60
CA HIS A 189 -4.35 -6.93 -2.98
C HIS A 189 -4.73 -6.98 -1.49
N ALA A 190 -4.56 -5.88 -0.76
CA ALA A 190 -4.90 -5.77 0.66
C ALA A 190 -6.39 -6.04 0.91
N ASP A 191 -7.28 -5.63 0.01
CA ASP A 191 -8.71 -5.92 0.08
C ASP A 191 -9.01 -7.42 0.17
N ILE A 192 -8.41 -8.21 -0.73
CA ILE A 192 -8.60 -9.67 -0.76
C ILE A 192 -7.96 -10.34 0.46
N LEU A 193 -6.79 -9.87 0.88
CA LEU A 193 -6.11 -10.38 2.08
C LEU A 193 -6.95 -10.12 3.32
N ARG A 194 -7.54 -8.93 3.43
CA ARG A 194 -8.39 -8.54 4.53
C ARG A 194 -9.68 -9.35 4.56
N GLU A 195 -10.37 -9.46 3.43
CA GLU A 195 -11.62 -10.22 3.35
C GLU A 195 -11.42 -11.65 3.86
N ARG A 196 -10.26 -12.24 3.60
CA ARG A 196 -9.89 -13.56 4.12
C ARG A 196 -9.59 -13.60 5.63
N ILE A 197 -9.17 -12.49 6.23
CA ILE A 197 -8.85 -12.40 7.66
C ILE A 197 -10.12 -12.24 8.50
N ASP A 198 -10.99 -11.30 8.13
CA ASP A 198 -12.15 -10.91 8.95
C ASP A 198 -13.43 -10.59 8.15
N GLY A 199 -13.45 -10.87 6.84
CA GLY A 199 -14.63 -10.65 5.99
C GLY A 199 -14.88 -9.20 5.58
N ARG A 200 -13.97 -8.26 5.93
CA ARG A 200 -14.07 -6.87 5.46
C ARG A 200 -13.65 -6.76 4.00
N VAL A 201 -14.47 -6.09 3.20
CA VAL A 201 -14.25 -5.94 1.74
C VAL A 201 -13.55 -4.62 1.39
N GLY A 202 -13.08 -4.53 0.15
CA GLY A 202 -12.45 -3.34 -0.41
C GLY A 202 -13.39 -2.16 -0.63
N GLN A 203 -12.81 -0.95 -0.67
CA GLN A 203 -13.43 0.32 -1.04
C GLN A 203 -12.40 1.12 -1.85
#